data_AF-A0A820CPP1-F1
#
_entry.id   AF-A0A820CPP1-F1
#
_cell.length_a   1.000
_cell.length_b   1.000
_cell.length_c   1.000
_cell.angle_alpha   90.00
_cell.angle_beta   90.00
_cell.angle_gamma   90.00
#
_symmetry.space_group_name_H-M   'P 1'
#
loop_
_entity.id
_entity.type
_entity.pdbx_description
1 polymer ?
#
loop_
_entity_poly.entity_id
_entity_poly.type
_entity_poly.pdbx_seq_one_letter_code
_entity_poly.pdbx_strand_id
1 'polypeptide(L)'
;LAGVSFQSDTLQVLLDYDYNEYTQQIYLTETRPTSVARLNFNNDSIDDLAVLTCNGTINIFVGRKFGIFRRTNIYYRINENNSDKCCHSLKAADLNQDGKDDLVFIDARINRIQILLSSNCDQ
;
A
#
# COMPACT_ATOMS: atom_id res chain seq x y z
N LEU A 1 -4.75 -15.09 0.11
CA LEU A 1 -5.62 -13.91 -0.18
C LEU A 1 -5.29 -12.85 0.86
N ALA A 2 -4.57 -11.76 0.53
CA ALA A 2 -4.24 -10.74 1.52
C ALA A 2 -5.48 -9.86 1.80
N GLY A 3 -5.97 -9.84 3.05
CA GLY A 3 -7.09 -9.01 3.49
C GLY A 3 -6.67 -8.15 4.66
N VAL A 4 -6.95 -6.83 4.58
CA VAL A 4 -6.59 -5.85 5.61
C VAL A 4 -7.61 -5.87 6.74
N SER A 5 -7.15 -5.78 7.99
CA SER A 5 -8.02 -5.51 9.15
C SER A 5 -7.93 -4.03 9.52
N PHE A 6 -9.08 -3.37 9.61
CA PHE A 6 -9.21 -1.90 9.60
C PHE A 6 -9.36 -1.26 10.99
N GLN A 7 -9.16 -2.02 12.08
CA GLN A 7 -9.47 -1.56 13.45
C GLN A 7 -8.26 -1.21 14.33
N SER A 8 -7.03 -1.45 13.87
CA SER A 8 -5.80 -1.06 14.57
C SER A 8 -4.81 -0.42 13.58
N ASP A 9 -3.75 0.23 14.07
CA ASP A 9 -2.65 0.78 13.24
C ASP A 9 -1.77 -0.33 12.62
N THR A 10 -2.42 -1.38 12.12
CA THR A 10 -1.80 -2.60 11.63
C THR A 10 -2.38 -3.03 10.28
N LEU A 11 -1.50 -3.41 9.36
CA LEU A 11 -1.83 -4.22 8.20
C LEU A 11 -1.80 -5.69 8.63
N GLN A 12 -2.89 -6.41 8.38
CA GLN A 12 -2.92 -7.87 8.56
C GLN A 12 -2.83 -8.52 7.17
N VAL A 13 -2.05 -9.58 7.07
CA VAL A 13 -1.90 -10.38 5.86
C VAL A 13 -2.22 -11.82 6.22
N LEU A 14 -3.24 -12.38 5.56
CA LEU A 14 -3.63 -13.77 5.70
C LEU A 14 -3.03 -14.58 4.55
N LEU A 15 -2.17 -15.53 4.89
CA LEU A 15 -1.55 -16.43 3.95
C LEU A 15 -2.21 -17.81 4.05
N ASP A 16 -2.58 -18.35 2.90
CA ASP A 16 -3.05 -19.73 2.77
C ASP A 16 -1.83 -20.58 2.44
N TYR A 17 -1.51 -21.52 3.32
CA TYR A 17 -0.36 -22.41 3.14
C TYR A 17 -0.80 -23.78 2.64
N ASP A 18 -1.95 -24.29 3.08
CA ASP A 18 -2.62 -25.51 2.62
C ASP A 18 -4.04 -25.58 3.20
N TYR A 19 -4.92 -26.42 2.60
CA TYR A 19 -6.38 -26.52 2.72
C TYR A 19 -7.08 -26.32 4.10
N ASN A 20 -6.37 -26.21 5.24
CA ASN A 20 -6.95 -25.88 6.55
C ASN A 20 -6.02 -25.07 7.50
N GLU A 21 -4.85 -24.58 7.03
CA GLU A 21 -3.90 -23.84 7.87
C GLU A 21 -3.62 -22.45 7.30
N TYR A 22 -4.04 -21.42 8.05
CA TYR A 22 -3.76 -20.04 7.73
C TYR A 22 -2.71 -19.48 8.68
N THR A 23 -1.76 -18.74 8.13
CA THR A 23 -0.85 -17.92 8.95
C THR A 23 -1.27 -16.46 8.83
N GLN A 24 -1.35 -15.80 9.98
CA GLN A 24 -1.60 -14.36 10.05
C GLN A 24 -0.30 -13.66 10.34
N GLN A 25 0.07 -12.73 9.45
CA GLN A 25 1.15 -11.79 9.68
C GLN A 25 0.58 -10.41 9.96
N ILE A 26 1.20 -9.69 10.91
CA ILE A 26 0.77 -8.37 11.34
C ILE A 26 1.94 -7.41 11.18
N TYR A 27 1.69 -6.29 10.50
CA TYR A 27 2.67 -5.25 10.23
C TYR A 27 2.17 -3.91 10.75
N LEU A 28 3.02 -3.14 11.43
CA LEU A 28 2.66 -1.81 11.90
C LEU A 28 2.66 -0.82 10.73
N THR A 29 1.57 -0.05 10.61
CA THR A 29 1.43 1.05 9.63
C THR A 29 1.58 2.42 10.30
N GLU A 30 1.79 2.44 11.62
CA GLU A 30 1.91 3.62 12.51
C GLU A 30 0.65 4.47 12.61
N THR A 31 -0.24 4.38 11.63
CA THR A 31 -1.55 5.04 11.59
C THR A 31 -2.56 4.14 10.89
N ARG A 32 -3.84 4.27 11.25
CA ARG A 32 -4.94 3.43 10.76
C ARG A 32 -4.91 3.30 9.22
N PRO A 33 -4.70 2.09 8.69
CA PRO A 33 -4.76 1.86 7.25
C PRO A 33 -6.21 1.96 6.77
N THR A 34 -6.39 2.53 5.59
CA THR A 34 -7.70 2.78 4.95
C THR A 34 -7.84 2.07 3.62
N SER A 35 -6.72 1.82 2.94
CA SER A 35 -6.70 1.15 1.64
C SER A 35 -5.36 0.42 1.44
N VAL A 36 -5.38 -0.66 0.67
CA VAL A 36 -4.18 -1.37 0.22
C VAL A 36 -4.27 -1.60 -1.28
N ALA A 37 -3.14 -1.50 -1.97
CA ALA A 37 -2.99 -1.91 -3.35
C ALA A 37 -1.78 -2.85 -3.48
N ARG A 38 -1.93 -3.89 -4.31
CA ARG A 38 -0.82 -4.73 -4.79
C ARG A 38 -0.11 -3.98 -5.90
N LEU A 39 1.22 -4.00 -5.91
CA LEU A 39 2.03 -3.40 -6.97
C LEU A 39 3.36 -4.16 -7.16
N ASN A 40 4.02 -3.96 -8.29
CA ASN A 40 5.40 -4.40 -8.54
C ASN A 40 6.36 -3.21 -8.39
N PHE A 41 6.67 -2.82 -7.16
CA PHE A 41 7.41 -1.58 -6.87
C PHE A 41 8.91 -1.70 -7.19
N ASN A 42 9.51 -2.87 -6.95
CA ASN A 42 10.95 -3.10 -7.15
C ASN A 42 11.30 -3.96 -8.39
N ASN A 43 10.31 -4.32 -9.20
CA ASN A 43 10.44 -5.14 -10.40
C ASN A 43 11.05 -6.54 -10.20
N ASP A 44 10.82 -7.18 -9.05
CA ASP A 44 11.33 -8.53 -8.75
C ASP A 44 10.33 -9.67 -9.03
N SER A 45 9.16 -9.34 -9.60
CA SER A 45 8.03 -10.25 -9.85
C SER A 45 7.40 -10.85 -8.59
N ILE A 46 7.69 -10.30 -7.41
CA ILE A 46 7.00 -10.58 -6.15
C ILE A 46 6.06 -9.41 -5.88
N ASP A 47 4.89 -9.73 -5.33
CA ASP A 47 3.91 -8.71 -4.99
C ASP A 47 4.40 -7.85 -3.83
N ASP A 48 4.50 -6.55 -4.07
CA ASP A 48 4.62 -5.54 -3.04
C ASP A 48 3.23 -5.01 -2.65
N LEU A 49 3.16 -4.29 -1.53
CA LEU A 49 1.94 -3.63 -1.07
C LEU A 49 2.17 -2.14 -0.83
N ALA A 50 1.27 -1.32 -1.34
CA ALA A 50 1.15 0.08 -0.97
C ALA A 50 -0.04 0.22 -0.03
N VAL A 51 0.19 0.82 1.14
CA VAL A 51 -0.82 0.96 2.20
C VAL A 51 -1.06 2.42 2.48
N LEU A 52 -2.27 2.89 2.20
CA LEU A 52 -2.71 4.25 2.46
C LEU A 52 -3.36 4.34 3.84
N THR A 53 -2.88 5.28 4.65
CA THR A 53 -3.34 5.51 6.01
C THR A 53 -4.22 6.76 6.13
N CYS A 54 -4.99 6.84 7.21
CA CYS A 54 -5.92 7.94 7.49
C CYS A 54 -5.30 9.33 7.48
N ASN A 55 -4.01 9.45 7.83
CA ASN A 55 -3.30 10.73 7.82
C ASN A 55 -2.76 11.11 6.44
N GLY A 56 -3.13 10.37 5.39
CA GLY A 56 -2.70 10.62 4.01
C GLY A 56 -1.27 10.16 3.72
N THR A 57 -0.73 9.20 4.47
CA THR A 57 0.56 8.58 4.16
C THR A 57 0.37 7.29 3.38
N ILE A 58 1.12 7.12 2.29
CA ILE A 58 1.24 5.84 1.58
C ILE A 58 2.55 5.18 2.02
N ASN A 59 2.47 4.07 2.73
CA ASN A 59 3.61 3.25 3.12
C ASN A 59 3.83 2.12 2.11
N ILE A 60 5.08 1.86 1.72
CA ILE A 60 5.43 0.73 0.85
C ILE A 60 5.98 -0.44 1.66
N PHE A 61 5.42 -1.61 1.44
CA PHE A 61 5.81 -2.90 1.99
C PHE A 61 6.32 -3.79 0.87
N VAL A 62 7.63 -4.01 0.83
CA VAL A 62 8.25 -4.84 -0.20
C VAL A 62 8.04 -6.31 0.12
N GLY A 63 7.48 -7.04 -0.84
CA GLY A 63 7.23 -8.46 -0.79
C GLY A 63 8.52 -9.27 -0.78
N ARG A 64 8.42 -10.44 -0.17
CA ARG A 64 9.44 -11.47 -0.18
C ARG A 64 8.76 -12.80 -0.43
N LYS A 65 9.58 -13.80 -0.75
CA LYS A 65 9.10 -15.18 -0.86
C LYS A 65 8.29 -15.58 0.37
N PHE A 66 7.29 -16.42 0.16
CA PHE A 66 6.40 -16.94 1.20
C PHE A 66 5.53 -15.87 1.88
N GLY A 67 5.18 -14.80 1.16
CA GLY A 67 4.19 -13.81 1.62
C GLY A 67 4.67 -12.94 2.79
N ILE A 68 5.98 -12.86 3.02
CA ILE A 68 6.59 -11.98 4.02
C ILE A 68 6.77 -10.60 3.42
N PHE A 69 6.55 -9.55 4.20
CA PHE A 69 6.69 -8.17 3.77
C PHE A 69 7.69 -7.41 4.64
N ARG A 70 8.38 -6.42 4.06
CA ARG A 70 9.22 -5.49 4.80
C ARG A 70 8.79 -4.07 4.50
N ARG A 71 8.37 -3.34 5.55
CA ARG A 71 8.13 -1.89 5.44
C ARG A 71 9.41 -1.19 5.01
N THR A 72 9.32 -0.34 4.01
CA THR A 72 10.43 0.50 3.54
C THR A 72 10.42 1.85 4.26
N ASN A 73 11.51 2.60 4.12
CA ASN A 73 11.55 4.00 4.55
C ASN A 73 10.96 4.96 3.50
N ILE A 74 10.49 4.41 2.36
CA ILE A 74 9.87 5.18 1.29
C ILE A 74 8.39 5.30 1.61
N TYR A 75 7.92 6.53 1.69
CA TYR A 75 6.52 6.84 1.85
C TYR A 75 6.18 8.12 1.12
N TYR A 76 4.93 8.23 0.69
CA TYR A 76 4.40 9.42 0.04
C TYR A 76 3.41 10.09 0.97
N ARG A 77 3.60 11.40 1.19
CA ARG A 77 2.71 12.17 2.05
C ARG A 77 1.81 13.04 1.20
N ILE A 78 0.50 12.80 1.32
CA ILE A 78 -0.52 13.53 0.60
C ILE A 78 -0.96 14.69 1.51
N ASN A 79 -0.45 15.90 1.26
CA ASN A 79 -0.79 17.20 1.90
C ASN A 79 -1.18 17.22 3.39
N GLU A 80 -0.50 18.07 4.17
CA GLU A 80 -0.48 18.08 5.64
C GLU A 80 -1.72 18.64 6.35
N ASN A 81 -2.84 18.84 5.65
CA ASN A 81 -3.99 19.50 6.27
C ASN A 81 -4.78 18.48 7.09
N ASN A 82 -4.47 18.46 8.39
CA ASN A 82 -5.21 17.82 9.48
C ASN A 82 -6.71 17.92 9.25
N SER A 83 -7.30 16.84 8.77
CA SER A 83 -8.73 16.62 8.86
C SER A 83 -8.94 15.13 8.97
N ASP A 84 -9.75 14.73 9.93
CA ASP A 84 -10.11 13.35 10.30
C ASP A 84 -10.85 12.57 9.19
N LYS A 85 -10.62 12.93 7.91
CA LYS A 85 -11.21 12.31 6.74
C LYS A 85 -10.35 11.14 6.28
N CYS A 86 -10.77 9.95 6.69
CA CYS A 86 -10.17 8.67 6.30
C CYS A 86 -10.69 8.10 4.97
N CYS A 87 -11.41 8.89 4.18
CA CYS A 87 -12.00 8.41 2.94
C CYS A 87 -10.99 8.52 1.81
N HIS A 88 -10.07 7.57 1.77
CA HIS A 88 -9.14 7.42 0.67
C HIS A 88 -9.28 6.05 0.01
N SER A 89 -9.13 6.02 -1.31
CA SER A 89 -9.02 4.78 -2.09
C SER A 89 -7.68 4.79 -2.80
N LEU A 90 -6.97 3.67 -2.79
CA LEU A 90 -5.69 3.49 -3.46
C LEU A 90 -5.82 2.37 -4.49
N LYS A 91 -5.27 2.60 -5.69
CA LYS A 91 -5.10 1.62 -6.75
C LYS A 91 -3.70 1.72 -7.33
N ALA A 92 -3.23 0.61 -7.88
CA ALA A 92 -1.97 0.51 -8.57
C ALA A 92 -2.21 -0.02 -9.98
N ALA A 93 -1.53 0.56 -10.97
CA ALA A 93 -1.51 0.13 -12.36
C ALA A 93 -0.39 0.86 -13.10
N ASP A 94 0.24 0.20 -14.06
CA ASP A 94 1.12 0.85 -15.05
C ASP A 94 0.29 1.76 -15.98
N LEU A 95 0.27 3.07 -15.71
CA LEU A 95 -0.52 4.05 -16.47
C LEU A 95 0.27 4.70 -17.60
N ASN A 96 1.59 4.72 -17.50
CA ASN A 96 2.49 5.35 -18.47
C ASN A 96 3.18 4.34 -19.40
N GLN A 97 2.93 3.04 -19.22
CA GLN A 97 3.49 1.91 -19.97
C GLN A 97 5.00 1.77 -19.84
N ASP A 98 5.56 2.12 -18.68
CA ASP A 98 7.00 1.98 -18.41
C ASP A 98 7.38 0.62 -17.78
N GLY A 99 6.39 -0.24 -17.54
CA GLY A 99 6.56 -1.55 -16.94
C GLY A 99 6.55 -1.54 -15.41
N LYS A 100 6.21 -0.43 -14.78
CA LYS A 100 6.07 -0.30 -13.32
C LYS A 100 4.69 0.20 -12.96
N ASP A 101 4.19 -0.28 -11.82
CA ASP A 101 2.89 0.17 -11.34
C ASP A 101 2.98 1.59 -10.76
N ASP A 102 2.21 2.50 -11.35
CA ASP A 102 1.90 3.80 -10.79
C ASP A 102 0.81 3.69 -9.72
N LEU A 103 0.72 4.69 -8.84
CA LEU A 103 -0.31 4.74 -7.80
C LEU A 103 -1.35 5.83 -8.12
N VAL A 104 -2.62 5.45 -8.12
CA VAL A 104 -3.76 6.36 -8.22
C VAL A 104 -4.50 6.36 -6.90
N PHE A 105 -4.79 7.54 -6.37
CA PHE A 105 -5.61 7.65 -5.19
C PHE A 105 -6.58 8.82 -5.24
N ILE A 106 -7.69 8.64 -4.52
CA ILE A 106 -8.70 9.68 -4.35
C ILE A 106 -8.45 10.37 -3.00
N ASP A 107 -8.26 11.68 -3.05
CA ASP A 107 -8.23 12.52 -1.88
C ASP A 107 -9.60 13.19 -1.66
N ALA A 108 -10.45 12.55 -0.84
CA ALA A 108 -11.77 13.07 -0.51
C ALA A 108 -11.75 14.35 0.34
N ARG A 109 -10.57 14.79 0.83
CA ARG A 109 -10.44 16.09 1.51
C ARG A 109 -10.56 17.24 0.51
N ILE A 110 -9.98 17.04 -0.67
CA ILE A 110 -9.91 18.05 -1.73
C ILE A 110 -10.72 17.68 -2.98
N ASN A 111 -11.41 16.54 -2.97
CA ASN A 111 -12.20 16.01 -4.09
C ASN A 111 -11.39 15.89 -5.39
N ARG A 112 -10.15 15.40 -5.29
CA ARG A 112 -9.27 15.21 -6.46
C ARG A 112 -8.80 13.77 -6.57
N ILE A 113 -8.61 13.34 -7.82
CA ILE A 113 -7.80 12.19 -8.16
C ILE A 113 -6.35 12.68 -8.28
N GLN A 114 -5.44 11.96 -7.66
CA GLN A 114 -4.00 12.20 -7.76
C GLN A 114 -3.33 10.94 -8.29
N ILE A 115 -2.31 11.14 -9.10
CA ILE A 115 -1.50 10.08 -9.68
C ILE A 115 -0.07 10.31 -9.22
N LEU A 116 0.51 9.29 -8.63
CA LEU A 116 1.92 9.23 -8.30
C LEU A 116 2.58 8.29 -9.31
N LEU A 117 3.35 8.88 -10.22
CA LEU A 117 4.13 8.11 -11.16
C LEU A 117 5.29 7.46 -10.43
N SER A 118 5.48 6.17 -10.69
CA SER A 118 6.70 5.49 -10.28
C SER A 118 7.86 5.98 -11.16
N SER A 119 9.07 5.98 -10.62
CA SER A 119 10.27 6.37 -11.40
C SER A 119 11.32 5.27 -11.33
N ASN A 120 12.24 5.30 -12.30
CA ASN A 120 13.49 4.57 -12.16
C ASN A 120 14.26 5.16 -10.98
N CYS A 121 14.49 4.32 -9.97
CA CYS A 121 15.41 4.61 -8.89
C CYS A 121 16.84 4.48 -9.46
N ASP A 122 17.20 5.39 -10.36
CA ASP A 122 18.59 5.73 -10.61
C ASP A 122 18.80 7.15 -10.05
N GLN A 123 19.22 7.15 -8.78
CA GLN A 123 19.71 8.26 -7.93
C GLN A 123 18.70 8.98 -7.04
#